data_AF-A0A2N2SRD9-F1
#
_entry.id   AF-A0A2N2SRD9-F1
#
_cell.length_a   1.000
_cell.length_b   1.000
_cell.length_c   1.000
_cell.angle_alpha   90.00
_cell.angle_beta   90.00
_cell.angle_gamma   90.00
#
_symmetry.space_group_name_H-M   'P 1'
#
loop_
_entity.id
_entity.type
_entity.pdbx_description
1 polymer ?
#
loop_
_entity_poly.entity_id
_entity_poly.type
_entity_poly.pdbx_seq_one_letter_code
_entity_poly.pdbx_strand_id
1 'polypeptide(L)'
;MADVIETYREATGECVLLGSDEDNAKASKPCQSRFGCWTCLQVQDDRSMDQMVTEAKHSYMRPLAKFRSYLKNTYYDLSRRTWVGRTIDENGFIRFAVDGYSPAQLQDLLKYALTIDIEERQAAKRLGIAPRFQIITMESLLAISAHWSLQGFALPYTALKHYRDIERGARYPVPDVAEFPKVPIPAARFIHVGSSWNQGEEWQYTGLRDVMSEAFAGFDGGGCIGNRTIKTHGEQRTVMNVNTADMFTIDPEGASMFFEFELDRLVDEWHGPAARRPLLIEGHHVAGVEYRFYASYGLLSVAKGQLSRIDEIFRRTAYRERLGLAGYHYDHDRAMAMSVEASVPILPSPEEVLSKRRAEVTGLRAFKRRLL
;
A
#
# COMPACT_ATOMS: atom_id res chain seq x y z
N MET A 1 7.49 -35.28 0.85
CA MET A 1 8.26 -35.47 2.11
C MET A 1 9.76 -35.57 1.87
N ALA A 2 10.23 -36.24 0.81
CA ALA A 2 11.66 -36.30 0.45
C ALA A 2 12.32 -34.91 0.29
N ASP A 3 11.68 -33.99 -0.46
CA ASP A 3 12.19 -32.62 -0.67
C ASP A 3 12.41 -31.83 0.63
N VAL A 4 11.53 -32.01 1.61
CA VAL A 4 11.65 -31.32 2.91
C VAL A 4 12.85 -31.87 3.66
N ILE A 5 13.04 -33.19 3.70
CA ILE A 5 14.17 -33.83 4.38
C ILE A 5 15.50 -33.43 3.71
N GLU A 6 15.52 -33.35 2.38
CA GLU A 6 16.69 -32.90 1.62
C GLU A 6 17.03 -31.44 1.93
N THR A 7 16.03 -30.55 1.95
CA THR A 7 16.19 -29.13 2.30
C THR A 7 16.79 -28.97 3.70
N TYR A 8 16.28 -29.71 4.70
CA TYR A 8 16.83 -29.65 6.06
C TYR A 8 18.23 -30.27 6.18
N ARG A 9 18.58 -31.25 5.35
CA ARG A 9 19.95 -31.81 5.29
C ARG A 9 20.92 -30.77 4.74
N GLU A 10 20.56 -30.11 3.65
CA GLU A 10 21.37 -29.06 3.00
C GLU A 10 21.47 -27.80 3.90
N ALA A 11 20.43 -27.51 4.70
CA ALA A 11 20.41 -26.38 5.64
C ALA A 11 21.32 -26.53 6.87
N THR A 12 21.74 -27.75 7.21
CA THR A 12 22.42 -28.05 8.49
C THR A 12 23.68 -28.90 8.33
N GLY A 13 23.93 -29.48 7.16
CA GLY A 13 25.01 -30.44 6.91
C GLY A 13 24.70 -31.87 7.36
N GLU A 14 24.00 -32.04 8.49
CA GLU A 14 23.46 -33.33 8.97
C GLU A 14 22.03 -33.16 9.52
N CYS A 15 21.13 -34.06 9.15
CA CYS A 15 19.76 -34.08 9.67
C CYS A 15 19.66 -35.12 10.80
N VAL A 16 19.24 -34.70 11.99
CA VAL A 16 19.07 -35.54 13.20
C VAL A 16 18.09 -36.71 12.99
N LEU A 17 17.27 -36.67 11.93
CA LEU A 17 16.35 -37.77 11.59
C LEU A 17 17.05 -39.07 11.17
N LEU A 18 18.38 -39.04 10.94
CA LEU A 18 19.19 -40.21 10.55
C LEU A 18 20.34 -40.48 11.53
N GLY A 19 20.18 -40.17 12.82
CA GLY A 19 21.07 -40.73 13.84
C GLY A 19 20.80 -42.23 13.99
N SER A 20 21.56 -43.07 13.29
CA SER A 20 21.42 -44.54 13.31
C SER A 20 21.86 -45.20 14.62
N ASP A 21 22.41 -44.42 15.57
CA ASP A 21 22.86 -44.90 16.88
C ASP A 21 21.98 -44.30 17.99
N GLU A 22 21.31 -45.17 18.76
CA GLU A 22 20.51 -44.78 19.94
C GLU A 22 21.34 -44.03 21.00
N ASP A 23 22.66 -44.26 21.04
CA ASP A 23 23.59 -43.57 21.94
C ASP A 23 23.92 -42.14 21.47
N ASN A 24 23.95 -41.89 20.15
CA ASN A 24 24.13 -40.55 19.58
C ASN A 24 22.82 -39.74 19.55
N ALA A 25 21.66 -40.40 19.53
CA ALA A 25 20.36 -39.72 19.59
C ALA A 25 20.19 -38.90 20.88
N LYS A 26 20.69 -39.42 22.02
CA LYS A 26 20.67 -38.73 23.32
C LYS A 26 21.68 -37.58 23.44
N ALA A 27 22.75 -37.60 22.64
CA ALA A 27 23.77 -36.55 22.57
C ALA A 27 23.54 -35.52 21.44
N SER A 28 22.65 -35.84 20.49
CA SER A 28 22.36 -34.98 19.35
C SER A 28 21.65 -33.71 19.81
N LYS A 29 22.27 -32.55 19.51
CA LYS A 29 21.63 -31.26 19.73
C LYS A 29 20.34 -31.23 18.88
N PRO A 30 19.20 -30.75 19.42
CA PRO A 30 17.96 -30.65 18.65
C PRO A 30 18.22 -29.87 17.37
N CYS A 31 17.64 -30.31 16.24
CA CYS A 31 17.80 -29.70 14.92
C CYS A 31 17.59 -28.18 15.01
N GLN A 32 18.67 -27.41 14.90
CA GLN A 32 18.62 -25.93 15.04
C GLN A 32 18.44 -25.21 13.70
N SER A 33 18.25 -25.93 12.58
CA SER A 33 17.97 -25.28 11.29
C SER A 33 16.57 -24.71 11.28
N ARG A 34 16.48 -23.44 11.69
CA ARG A 34 15.30 -22.60 11.55
C ARG A 34 15.61 -21.59 10.45
N PHE A 35 15.15 -21.87 9.24
CA PHE A 35 15.16 -20.92 8.15
C PHE A 35 13.78 -20.27 8.04
N GLY A 36 13.74 -18.95 7.84
CA GLY A 36 12.52 -18.20 7.62
C GLY A 36 12.12 -18.20 6.15
N CYS A 37 10.87 -17.83 5.83
CA CYS A 37 10.58 -17.41 4.46
C CYS A 37 11.35 -16.11 4.15
N TRP A 38 11.51 -15.79 2.87
CA TRP A 38 12.29 -14.66 2.38
C TRP A 38 11.80 -13.27 2.88
N THR A 39 10.62 -13.18 3.50
CA THR A 39 10.10 -11.95 4.15
C THR A 39 10.00 -12.03 5.68
N CYS A 40 10.14 -13.22 6.27
CA CYS A 40 9.91 -13.42 7.70
C CYS A 40 11.15 -13.05 8.53
N LEU A 41 10.98 -12.05 9.39
CA LEU A 41 12.00 -11.56 10.33
C LEU A 41 11.90 -12.19 11.73
N GLN A 42 11.07 -13.22 11.91
CA GLN A 42 10.95 -13.91 13.20
C GLN A 42 12.27 -14.59 13.61
N VAL A 43 12.98 -15.14 12.63
CA VAL A 43 14.34 -15.67 12.81
C VAL A 43 15.32 -14.49 12.76
N GLN A 44 16.04 -14.22 13.85
CA GLN A 44 16.95 -13.06 13.89
C GLN A 44 18.20 -13.29 13.03
N ASP A 45 18.82 -14.46 13.12
CA ASP A 45 20.00 -14.83 12.34
C ASP A 45 19.72 -16.12 11.58
N ASP A 46 19.54 -16.03 10.27
CA ASP A 46 19.21 -17.19 9.41
C ASP A 46 20.49 -17.82 8.83
N ARG A 47 21.31 -18.37 9.73
CA ARG A 47 22.59 -18.99 9.38
C ARG A 47 22.42 -20.17 8.43
N SER A 48 21.28 -20.86 8.52
CA SER A 48 20.93 -21.98 7.65
C SER A 48 20.71 -21.51 6.21
N MET A 49 19.94 -20.44 5.99
CA MET A 49 19.82 -19.86 4.65
C MET A 49 21.16 -19.35 4.13
N ASP A 50 21.93 -18.65 4.97
CA ASP A 50 23.25 -18.12 4.58
C ASP A 50 24.22 -19.22 4.14
N GLN A 51 24.15 -20.41 4.77
CA GLN A 51 24.91 -21.58 4.36
C GLN A 51 24.35 -22.20 3.06
N MET A 52 23.04 -22.41 2.97
CA MET A 52 22.41 -23.02 1.79
C MET A 52 22.73 -22.25 0.51
N VAL A 53 22.69 -20.91 0.54
CA VAL A 53 22.94 -20.09 -0.65
C VAL A 53 24.40 -20.15 -1.14
N THR A 54 25.33 -20.70 -0.35
CA THR A 54 26.71 -20.95 -0.79
C THR A 54 26.79 -22.13 -1.77
N GLU A 55 25.87 -23.09 -1.67
CA GLU A 55 25.82 -24.25 -2.55
C GLU A 55 25.35 -23.87 -3.97
N ALA A 56 25.96 -24.48 -4.99
CA ALA A 56 25.64 -24.19 -6.38
C ALA A 56 24.15 -24.42 -6.70
N LYS A 57 23.56 -25.47 -6.12
CA LYS A 57 22.14 -25.85 -6.28
C LYS A 57 21.19 -24.74 -5.84
N HIS A 58 21.49 -24.05 -4.74
CA HIS A 58 20.61 -23.03 -4.12
C HIS A 58 21.10 -21.60 -4.31
N SER A 59 22.14 -21.40 -5.11
CA SER A 59 22.72 -20.09 -5.42
C SER A 59 21.70 -19.06 -5.95
N TYR A 60 20.59 -19.53 -6.54
CA TYR A 60 19.49 -18.69 -7.01
C TYR A 60 18.69 -17.99 -5.90
N MET A 61 18.76 -18.49 -4.67
CA MET A 61 18.09 -17.88 -3.52
C MET A 61 18.89 -16.72 -2.91
N ARG A 62 20.13 -16.46 -3.36
CA ARG A 62 20.98 -15.36 -2.86
C ARG A 62 20.27 -13.99 -2.87
N PRO A 63 19.56 -13.57 -3.93
CA PRO A 63 18.88 -12.28 -3.93
C PRO A 63 17.75 -12.20 -2.88
N LEU A 64 17.07 -13.33 -2.63
CA LEU A 64 16.02 -13.44 -1.60
C LEU A 64 16.61 -13.33 -0.18
N ALA A 65 17.73 -14.01 0.08
CA ALA A 65 18.46 -13.89 1.34
C ALA A 65 18.97 -12.46 1.57
N LYS A 66 19.45 -11.80 0.51
CA LYS A 66 19.87 -10.39 0.57
C LYS A 66 18.70 -9.45 0.86
N PHE A 67 17.56 -9.66 0.19
CA PHE A 67 16.35 -8.87 0.43
C PHE A 67 15.86 -9.00 1.88
N ARG A 68 15.87 -10.22 2.43
CA ARG A 68 15.55 -10.49 3.83
C ARG A 68 16.51 -9.77 4.78
N SER A 69 17.81 -9.84 4.52
CA SER A 69 18.84 -9.16 5.31
C SER A 69 18.64 -7.65 5.31
N TYR A 70 18.32 -7.06 4.16
CA TYR A 70 17.95 -5.65 4.06
C TYR A 70 16.74 -5.28 4.92
N LEU A 71 15.68 -6.11 4.91
CA LEU A 71 14.50 -5.91 5.76
C LEU A 71 14.82 -5.96 7.26
N LYS A 72 15.67 -6.91 7.68
CA LYS A 72 16.17 -6.99 9.06
C LYS A 72 16.93 -5.71 9.43
N ASN A 73 17.92 -5.37 8.62
CA ASN A 73 18.88 -4.32 8.93
C ASN A 73 18.24 -2.93 8.93
N THR A 74 17.18 -2.72 8.15
CA THR A 74 16.44 -1.44 8.11
C THR A 74 15.23 -1.39 9.05
N TYR A 75 14.94 -2.46 9.80
CA TYR A 75 13.71 -2.54 10.58
C TYR A 75 13.59 -1.44 11.64
N TYR A 76 14.67 -1.11 12.34
CA TYR A 76 14.68 -0.07 13.38
C TYR A 76 14.99 1.33 12.87
N ASP A 77 15.18 1.51 11.56
CA ASP A 77 15.47 2.82 10.97
C ASP A 77 14.19 3.67 10.90
N LEU A 78 14.09 4.66 11.79
CA LEU A 78 12.94 5.57 11.88
C LEU A 78 12.83 6.53 10.69
N SER A 79 13.94 6.78 9.95
CA SER A 79 13.91 7.64 8.77
C SER A 79 13.12 7.03 7.61
N ARG A 80 12.95 5.70 7.64
CA ARG A 80 12.20 4.91 6.64
C ARG A 80 10.75 4.69 7.03
N ARG A 81 10.24 5.42 8.02
CA ARG A 81 8.87 5.26 8.55
C ARG A 81 7.99 6.44 8.19
N THR A 82 6.69 6.17 8.06
CA THR A 82 5.66 7.21 8.00
C THR A 82 5.35 7.67 9.42
N TRP A 83 5.11 8.97 9.60
CA TRP A 83 4.80 9.55 10.92
C TRP A 83 3.35 10.00 11.05
N VAL A 84 2.68 10.26 9.93
CA VAL A 84 1.28 10.72 9.94
C VAL A 84 0.36 9.50 9.92
N GLY A 85 -0.43 9.37 10.99
CA GLY A 85 -1.47 8.37 11.11
C GLY A 85 -2.53 8.49 10.02
N ARG A 86 -3.15 7.37 9.68
CA ARG A 86 -4.18 7.33 8.65
C ARG A 86 -5.55 7.74 9.17
N THR A 87 -5.86 7.55 10.45
CA THR A 87 -7.20 7.77 11.01
C THR A 87 -7.33 9.18 11.62
N ILE A 88 -8.50 9.79 11.44
CA ILE A 88 -8.91 11.01 12.16
C ILE A 88 -9.88 10.55 13.25
N ASP A 89 -9.62 10.93 14.49
CA ASP A 89 -10.50 10.59 15.61
C ASP A 89 -11.77 11.46 15.64
N GLU A 90 -12.72 11.11 16.53
CA GLU A 90 -13.99 11.85 16.68
C GLU A 90 -13.80 13.32 17.11
N ASN A 91 -12.66 13.59 17.77
CA ASN A 91 -12.28 14.92 18.23
C ASN A 91 -11.56 15.73 17.14
N GLY A 92 -11.33 15.15 15.96
CA GLY A 92 -10.66 15.83 14.85
C GLY A 92 -9.15 15.89 15.00
N PHE A 93 -8.51 14.89 15.61
CA PHE A 93 -7.07 14.76 15.68
C PHE A 93 -6.55 13.60 14.82
N ILE A 94 -5.39 13.84 14.20
CA ILE A 94 -4.57 12.81 13.55
C ILE A 94 -3.39 12.49 14.45
N ARG A 95 -3.20 11.22 14.77
CA ARG A 95 -2.02 10.77 15.52
C ARG A 95 -0.76 10.94 14.68
N PHE A 96 0.23 11.65 15.22
CA PHE A 96 1.56 11.82 14.65
C PHE A 96 2.58 11.02 15.47
N ALA A 97 2.93 9.83 14.99
CA ALA A 97 3.85 8.91 15.62
C ALA A 97 4.42 7.96 14.57
N VAL A 98 5.55 7.32 14.85
CA VAL A 98 6.13 6.31 13.99
C VAL A 98 5.10 5.20 13.67
N ASP A 99 4.78 5.03 12.39
CA ASP A 99 3.91 4.01 11.83
C ASP A 99 4.72 3.10 10.87
N GLY A 100 4.06 2.45 9.91
CA GLY A 100 4.68 1.58 8.90
C GLY A 100 5.70 2.27 8.00
N TYR A 101 6.19 1.54 6.98
CA TYR A 101 7.20 2.06 6.06
C TYR A 101 6.75 3.34 5.33
N SER A 102 7.70 4.23 5.06
CA SER A 102 7.48 5.44 4.27
C SER A 102 7.18 5.09 2.81
N PRO A 103 6.48 5.95 2.06
CA PRO A 103 6.26 5.74 0.64
C PRO A 103 7.54 5.53 -0.16
N ALA A 104 8.62 6.23 0.19
CA ALA A 104 9.94 6.05 -0.41
C ALA A 104 10.49 4.64 -0.16
N GLN A 105 10.42 4.15 1.09
CA GLN A 105 10.85 2.80 1.43
C GLN A 105 10.00 1.73 0.73
N LEU A 106 8.68 1.92 0.62
CA LEU A 106 7.81 1.00 -0.11
C LEU A 106 8.17 0.94 -1.61
N GLN A 107 8.52 2.07 -2.22
CA GLN A 107 9.01 2.11 -3.60
C GLN A 107 10.36 1.40 -3.76
N ASP A 108 11.28 1.56 -2.82
CA ASP A 108 12.56 0.84 -2.82
C ASP A 108 12.34 -0.68 -2.72
N LEU A 109 11.49 -1.12 -1.79
CA LEU A 109 11.15 -2.54 -1.66
C LEU A 109 10.53 -3.12 -2.93
N LEU A 110 9.63 -2.38 -3.58
CA LEU A 110 9.05 -2.79 -4.87
C LEU A 110 10.13 -2.88 -5.96
N LYS A 111 10.99 -1.86 -6.09
CA LYS A 111 12.08 -1.85 -7.08
C LYS A 111 13.02 -3.05 -6.91
N TYR A 112 13.35 -3.39 -5.67
CA TYR A 112 14.18 -4.56 -5.36
C TYR A 112 13.47 -5.86 -5.74
N ALA A 113 12.21 -6.05 -5.33
CA ALA A 113 11.45 -7.26 -5.64
C ALA A 113 11.29 -7.46 -7.16
N LEU A 114 10.95 -6.39 -7.90
CA LEU A 114 10.84 -6.41 -9.35
C LEU A 114 12.17 -6.70 -10.06
N THR A 115 13.27 -6.15 -9.55
CA THR A 115 14.62 -6.43 -10.09
C THR A 115 14.96 -7.91 -9.91
N ILE A 116 14.71 -8.46 -8.72
CA ILE A 116 14.92 -9.88 -8.41
C ILE A 116 14.11 -10.78 -9.36
N ASP A 117 12.83 -10.46 -9.58
CA ASP A 117 11.97 -11.22 -10.49
C ASP A 117 12.44 -11.18 -11.95
N ILE A 118 12.89 -10.03 -12.44
CA ILE A 118 13.41 -9.92 -13.81
C ILE A 118 14.73 -10.68 -13.96
N GLU A 119 15.62 -10.60 -12.97
CA GLU A 119 16.89 -11.33 -13.00
C GLU A 119 16.67 -12.84 -12.98
N GLU A 120 15.71 -13.34 -12.19
CA GLU A 120 15.32 -14.76 -12.21
C GLU A 120 14.70 -15.16 -13.55
N ARG A 121 13.79 -14.36 -14.11
CA ARG A 121 13.23 -14.62 -15.45
C ARG A 121 14.32 -14.71 -16.52
N GLN A 122 15.30 -13.82 -16.47
CA GLN A 122 16.45 -13.83 -17.38
C GLN A 122 17.38 -15.02 -17.16
N ALA A 123 17.65 -15.38 -15.90
CA ALA A 123 18.46 -16.55 -15.55
C ALA A 123 17.79 -17.86 -15.99
N ALA A 124 16.49 -18.01 -15.72
CA ALA A 124 15.69 -19.16 -16.13
C ALA A 124 15.67 -19.32 -17.65
N LYS A 125 15.50 -18.22 -18.40
CA LYS A 125 15.59 -18.21 -19.87
C LYS A 125 16.95 -18.68 -20.38
N ARG A 126 18.06 -18.25 -19.75
CA ARG A 126 19.42 -18.72 -20.11
C ARG A 126 19.62 -20.21 -19.85
N LEU A 127 18.98 -20.74 -18.80
CA LEU A 127 19.06 -22.14 -18.40
C LEU A 127 18.05 -23.03 -19.13
N GLY A 128 17.11 -22.47 -19.89
CA GLY A 128 16.05 -23.21 -20.57
C GLY A 128 15.00 -23.80 -19.62
N ILE A 129 14.85 -23.23 -18.42
CA ILE A 129 13.88 -23.66 -17.40
C ILE A 129 12.79 -22.61 -17.21
N ALA A 130 11.67 -23.00 -16.59
CA ALA A 130 10.70 -22.04 -16.08
C ALA A 130 11.31 -21.24 -14.90
N PRO A 131 10.92 -19.96 -14.71
CA PRO A 131 11.32 -19.19 -13.53
C PRO A 131 11.02 -19.96 -12.24
N ARG A 132 12.02 -20.09 -11.37
CA ARG A 132 11.89 -20.88 -10.12
C ARG A 132 10.98 -20.20 -9.11
N PHE A 133 10.90 -18.89 -9.16
CA PHE A 133 10.03 -18.09 -8.30
C PHE A 133 9.60 -16.79 -9.01
N GLN A 134 8.55 -16.19 -8.47
CA GLN A 134 8.10 -14.84 -8.78
C GLN A 134 7.54 -14.21 -7.51
N ILE A 135 8.06 -13.04 -7.14
CA ILE A 135 7.66 -12.31 -5.94
C ILE A 135 6.41 -11.48 -6.22
N ILE A 136 6.41 -10.71 -7.32
CA ILE A 136 5.35 -9.80 -7.70
C ILE A 136 4.72 -10.26 -9.01
N THR A 137 3.47 -10.71 -8.93
CA THR A 137 2.64 -10.97 -10.12
C THR A 137 2.06 -9.66 -10.67
N MET A 138 1.50 -9.70 -11.89
CA MET A 138 0.84 -8.53 -12.50
C MET A 138 -0.34 -8.04 -11.65
N GLU A 139 -1.14 -8.96 -11.14
CA GLU A 139 -2.26 -8.71 -10.24
C GLU A 139 -1.78 -8.08 -8.93
N SER A 140 -0.68 -8.62 -8.37
CA SER A 140 -0.08 -8.08 -7.15
C SER A 140 0.46 -6.66 -7.37
N LEU A 141 1.06 -6.38 -8.53
CA LEU A 141 1.54 -5.05 -8.89
C LEU A 141 0.40 -4.04 -9.02
N LEU A 142 -0.68 -4.39 -9.72
CA LEU A 142 -1.87 -3.55 -9.82
C LEU A 142 -2.53 -3.34 -8.46
N ALA A 143 -2.60 -4.38 -7.62
CA ALA A 143 -3.08 -4.27 -6.26
C ALA A 143 -2.22 -3.32 -5.42
N ILE A 144 -0.90 -3.42 -5.47
CA ILE A 144 0.03 -2.51 -4.79
C ILE A 144 -0.23 -1.07 -5.24
N SER A 145 -0.29 -0.85 -6.56
CA SER A 145 -0.49 0.48 -7.14
C SER A 145 -1.85 1.07 -6.76
N ALA A 146 -2.91 0.26 -6.78
CA ALA A 146 -4.24 0.64 -6.30
C ALA A 146 -4.21 1.08 -4.83
N HIS A 147 -3.54 0.31 -3.95
CA HIS A 147 -3.46 0.65 -2.52
C HIS A 147 -2.62 1.89 -2.25
N TRP A 148 -1.56 2.13 -3.04
CA TRP A 148 -0.80 3.38 -2.97
C TRP A 148 -1.64 4.59 -3.40
N SER A 149 -2.47 4.43 -4.43
CA SER A 149 -3.44 5.45 -4.84
C SER A 149 -4.51 5.68 -3.77
N LEU A 150 -5.01 4.61 -3.13
CA LEU A 150 -5.99 4.67 -2.04
C LEU A 150 -5.50 5.46 -0.83
N GLN A 151 -4.24 5.28 -0.45
CA GLN A 151 -3.64 5.91 0.72
C GLN A 151 -2.88 7.21 0.40
N GLY A 152 -2.81 7.60 -0.87
CA GLY A 152 -2.09 8.79 -1.32
C GLY A 152 -0.61 8.71 -0.98
N PHE A 153 0.06 7.63 -1.37
CA PHE A 153 1.48 7.41 -1.06
C PHE A 153 2.43 8.03 -2.09
N ALA A 154 2.04 8.04 -3.35
CA ALA A 154 2.86 8.53 -4.44
C ALA A 154 1.98 9.14 -5.53
N LEU A 155 2.62 9.73 -6.54
CA LEU A 155 1.92 10.11 -7.77
C LEU A 155 1.25 8.87 -8.41
N PRO A 156 0.12 9.04 -9.11
CA PRO A 156 -0.51 7.95 -9.85
C PRO A 156 0.48 7.20 -10.75
N TYR A 157 0.31 5.88 -10.81
CA TYR A 157 1.08 4.96 -11.65
C TYR A 157 2.58 4.88 -11.33
N THR A 158 3.01 5.34 -10.16
CA THR A 158 4.42 5.27 -9.73
C THR A 158 4.92 3.82 -9.66
N ALA A 159 4.13 2.88 -9.17
CA ALA A 159 4.52 1.47 -9.13
C ALA A 159 4.74 0.89 -10.53
N LEU A 160 3.83 1.23 -11.46
CA LEU A 160 3.90 0.82 -12.86
C LEU A 160 5.09 1.44 -13.59
N LYS A 161 5.41 2.70 -13.28
CA LYS A 161 6.61 3.35 -13.81
C LYS A 161 7.87 2.56 -13.43
N HIS A 162 8.02 2.21 -12.14
CA HIS A 162 9.15 1.40 -11.69
C HIS A 162 9.21 0.05 -12.41
N TYR A 163 8.07 -0.63 -12.58
CA TYR A 163 8.00 -1.87 -13.36
C TYR A 163 8.47 -1.68 -14.80
N ARG A 164 7.92 -0.70 -15.52
CA ARG A 164 8.27 -0.39 -16.90
C ARG A 164 9.76 -0.07 -17.06
N ASP A 165 10.30 0.76 -16.18
CA ASP A 165 11.71 1.16 -16.23
C ASP A 165 12.62 -0.07 -16.03
N ILE A 166 12.25 -0.99 -15.13
CA ILE A 166 13.01 -2.22 -14.88
C ILE A 166 12.87 -3.23 -16.04
N GLU A 167 11.68 -3.41 -16.62
CA GLU A 167 11.49 -4.19 -17.86
C GLU A 167 12.37 -3.66 -19.00
N ARG A 168 12.52 -2.33 -19.11
CA ARG A 168 13.37 -1.64 -20.11
C ARG A 168 14.86 -1.62 -19.78
N GLY A 169 15.28 -2.23 -18.67
CA GLY A 169 16.69 -2.45 -18.35
C GLY A 169 17.21 -1.74 -17.09
N ALA A 170 16.40 -0.91 -16.41
CA ALA A 170 16.80 -0.36 -15.11
C ALA A 170 16.97 -1.50 -14.09
N ARG A 171 17.98 -1.42 -13.23
CA ARG A 171 18.23 -2.44 -12.19
C ARG A 171 18.48 -1.75 -10.87
N TYR A 172 17.82 -2.25 -9.83
CA TYR A 172 17.96 -1.78 -8.46
C TYR A 172 18.42 -2.95 -7.60
N PRO A 173 19.73 -3.22 -7.51
CA PRO A 173 20.22 -4.30 -6.66
C PRO A 173 19.90 -3.96 -5.19
N VAL A 174 19.52 -4.96 -4.41
CA VAL A 174 19.33 -4.79 -2.97
C VAL A 174 20.64 -4.27 -2.37
N PRO A 175 20.64 -3.11 -1.68
CA PRO A 175 21.85 -2.57 -1.10
C PRO A 175 22.27 -3.42 0.10
N ASP A 176 23.58 -3.51 0.31
CA ASP A 176 24.12 -4.07 1.54
C ASP A 176 24.23 -2.94 2.57
N VAL A 177 23.50 -3.07 3.67
CA VAL A 177 23.35 -2.03 4.69
C VAL A 177 23.62 -2.64 6.06
N ALA A 178 24.35 -1.93 6.91
CA ALA A 178 24.59 -2.38 8.28
C ALA A 178 23.28 -2.45 9.08
N GLU A 179 23.21 -3.35 10.06
CA GLU A 179 22.07 -3.46 10.96
C GLU A 179 21.89 -2.17 11.77
N PHE A 180 20.71 -1.55 11.63
CA PHE A 180 20.39 -0.32 12.33
C PHE A 180 20.11 -0.63 13.82
N PRO A 181 20.73 0.09 14.76
CA PRO A 181 20.57 -0.18 16.17
C PRO A 181 19.13 0.05 16.63
N LYS A 182 18.68 -0.72 17.62
CA LYS A 182 17.35 -0.53 18.20
C LYS A 182 17.27 0.81 18.93
N VAL A 183 16.46 1.71 18.40
CA VAL A 183 16.21 3.05 18.97
C VAL A 183 14.84 3.11 19.66
N PRO A 184 14.71 3.90 20.75
CA PRO A 184 13.42 4.12 21.39
C PRO A 184 12.47 4.90 20.47
N ILE A 185 11.19 4.53 20.47
CA ILE A 185 10.17 5.21 19.68
C ILE A 185 9.78 6.51 20.41
N PRO A 186 9.83 7.68 19.73
CA PRO A 186 9.39 8.94 20.32
C PRO A 186 7.92 8.94 20.73
N ALA A 187 7.57 9.77 21.71
CA ALA A 187 6.19 9.91 22.16
C ALA A 187 5.27 10.40 21.03
N ALA A 188 4.02 9.93 21.03
CA ALA A 188 3.04 10.34 20.05
C ALA A 188 2.66 11.82 20.24
N ARG A 189 2.54 12.53 19.12
CA ARG A 189 1.99 13.88 19.02
C ARG A 189 0.66 13.82 18.26
N PHE A 190 -0.06 14.93 18.17
CA PHE A 190 -1.38 14.99 17.55
C PHE A 190 -1.52 16.24 16.69
N ILE A 191 -2.05 16.09 15.48
CA ILE A 191 -2.35 17.20 14.57
C ILE A 191 -3.85 17.46 14.63
N HIS A 192 -4.26 18.67 15.02
CA HIS A 192 -5.67 19.05 15.05
C HIS A 192 -6.16 19.48 13.66
N VAL A 193 -7.16 18.77 13.13
CA VAL A 193 -7.79 19.00 11.82
C VAL A 193 -9.26 19.39 11.94
N GLY A 194 -9.81 19.38 13.16
CA GLY A 194 -11.21 19.67 13.43
C GLY A 194 -12.14 18.52 13.00
N SER A 195 -13.38 18.61 13.45
CA SER A 195 -14.38 17.54 13.26
C SER A 195 -15.27 17.73 12.02
N SER A 196 -15.10 18.85 11.31
CA SER A 196 -15.80 19.18 10.06
C SER A 196 -14.95 18.92 8.81
N TRP A 197 -13.87 18.13 8.91
CA TRP A 197 -12.89 17.92 7.83
C TRP A 197 -13.49 17.34 6.53
N ASN A 198 -14.66 16.71 6.59
CA ASN A 198 -15.40 16.17 5.43
C ASN A 198 -16.79 16.81 5.26
N GLN A 199 -16.98 18.05 5.72
CA GLN A 199 -18.23 18.79 5.64
C GLN A 199 -18.10 19.98 4.67
N GLY A 200 -19.14 20.22 3.85
CA GLY A 200 -19.20 21.34 2.91
C GLY A 200 -19.33 20.91 1.44
N GLU A 201 -19.68 21.87 0.57
CA GLU A 201 -19.88 21.61 -0.87
C GLU A 201 -18.60 21.14 -1.57
N GLU A 202 -17.44 21.64 -1.13
CA GLU A 202 -16.13 21.27 -1.66
C GLU A 202 -15.79 19.77 -1.49
N TRP A 203 -16.43 19.09 -0.54
CA TRP A 203 -16.18 17.66 -0.25
C TRP A 203 -17.20 16.74 -0.96
N GLN A 204 -18.23 17.28 -1.60
CA GLN A 204 -19.26 16.48 -2.31
C GLN A 204 -18.69 15.74 -3.54
N TYR A 205 -17.57 16.22 -4.06
CA TYR A 205 -16.88 15.69 -5.24
C TYR A 205 -15.62 14.87 -4.89
N THR A 206 -15.42 14.56 -3.60
CA THR A 206 -14.31 13.72 -3.12
C THR A 206 -14.78 12.30 -2.84
N GLY A 207 -13.84 11.37 -2.65
CA GLY A 207 -14.14 9.97 -2.32
C GLY A 207 -14.08 9.04 -3.53
N LEU A 208 -14.86 7.97 -3.49
CA LEU A 208 -14.98 7.00 -4.60
C LEU A 208 -15.98 7.51 -5.66
N ARG A 209 -16.04 8.82 -5.89
CA ARG A 209 -16.84 9.45 -6.94
C ARG A 209 -15.92 9.95 -8.03
N ASP A 210 -16.31 9.77 -9.28
CA ASP A 210 -15.60 10.34 -10.43
C ASP A 210 -16.50 11.32 -11.17
N VAL A 211 -16.22 12.61 -10.97
CA VAL A 211 -16.99 13.71 -11.56
C VAL A 211 -16.89 13.72 -13.08
N MET A 212 -15.72 13.35 -13.62
CA MET A 212 -15.51 13.36 -15.06
C MET A 212 -16.33 12.26 -15.73
N SER A 213 -16.27 11.05 -15.18
CA SER A 213 -17.11 9.94 -15.66
C SER A 213 -18.60 10.26 -15.55
N GLU A 214 -19.05 10.85 -14.44
CA GLU A 214 -20.46 11.26 -14.26
C GLU A 214 -20.89 12.34 -15.27
N ALA A 215 -20.01 13.31 -15.58
CA ALA A 215 -20.32 14.39 -16.52
C ALA A 215 -20.51 13.88 -17.96
N PHE A 216 -19.77 12.84 -18.37
CA PHE A 216 -19.85 12.30 -19.73
C PHE A 216 -20.84 11.15 -19.87
N ALA A 217 -20.99 10.30 -18.86
CA ALA A 217 -21.79 9.07 -18.92
C ALA A 217 -23.12 9.17 -18.17
N GLY A 218 -23.39 10.27 -17.46
CA GLY A 218 -24.57 10.42 -16.62
C GLY A 218 -24.50 9.61 -15.32
N PHE A 219 -25.58 9.63 -14.53
CA PHE A 219 -25.62 8.91 -13.25
C PHE A 219 -25.70 7.39 -13.43
N ASP A 220 -26.40 6.92 -14.45
CA ASP A 220 -26.53 5.49 -14.79
C ASP A 220 -25.30 4.93 -15.51
N GLY A 221 -24.36 5.78 -15.91
CA GLY A 221 -23.11 5.41 -16.56
C GLY A 221 -23.26 5.11 -18.06
N GLY A 222 -24.43 5.34 -18.65
CA GLY A 222 -24.63 5.20 -20.10
C GLY A 222 -24.28 3.84 -20.70
N GLY A 223 -24.32 2.76 -19.89
CA GLY A 223 -23.90 1.41 -20.27
C GLY A 223 -22.51 0.99 -19.79
N CYS A 224 -21.74 1.91 -19.19
CA CYS A 224 -20.47 1.65 -18.52
C CYS A 224 -20.64 1.68 -16.97
N ILE A 225 -19.58 1.98 -16.22
CA ILE A 225 -19.67 2.10 -14.76
C ILE A 225 -20.55 3.29 -14.37
N GLY A 226 -21.71 2.99 -13.78
CA GLY A 226 -22.62 4.00 -13.25
C GLY A 226 -22.26 4.46 -11.84
N ASN A 227 -23.15 5.24 -11.25
CA ASN A 227 -23.08 5.66 -9.86
C ASN A 227 -24.13 4.96 -9.02
N ARG A 228 -23.87 4.87 -7.71
CA ARG A 228 -24.76 4.33 -6.71
C ARG A 228 -24.76 5.23 -5.48
N THR A 229 -25.94 5.40 -4.88
CA THR A 229 -26.07 6.11 -3.61
C THR A 229 -25.88 5.14 -2.44
N ILE A 230 -24.95 5.48 -1.54
CA ILE A 230 -24.74 4.81 -0.25
C ILE A 230 -25.17 5.71 0.90
N LYS A 231 -25.51 5.12 2.04
CA LYS A 231 -25.76 5.84 3.29
C LYS A 231 -24.60 5.61 4.25
N THR A 232 -23.96 6.70 4.70
CA THR A 232 -22.84 6.65 5.64
C THR A 232 -23.04 7.73 6.69
N HIS A 233 -23.04 7.36 7.97
CA HIS A 233 -23.32 8.28 9.09
C HIS A 233 -24.58 9.15 8.91
N GLY A 234 -25.64 8.59 8.31
CA GLY A 234 -26.91 9.31 8.08
C GLY A 234 -26.94 10.21 6.84
N GLU A 235 -25.80 10.43 6.18
CA GLU A 235 -25.70 11.18 4.93
C GLU A 235 -25.84 10.27 3.71
N GLN A 236 -26.53 10.74 2.68
CA GLN A 236 -26.54 10.09 1.37
C GLN A 236 -25.33 10.56 0.57
N ARG A 237 -24.56 9.61 0.04
CA ARG A 237 -23.36 9.88 -0.74
C ARG A 237 -23.43 9.14 -2.06
N THR A 238 -23.01 9.81 -3.13
CA THR A 238 -22.88 9.20 -4.46
C THR A 238 -21.46 8.66 -4.61
N VAL A 239 -21.35 7.39 -4.99
CA VAL A 239 -20.09 6.69 -5.28
C VAL A 239 -20.21 5.92 -6.58
N MET A 240 -19.09 5.56 -7.20
CA MET A 240 -19.07 4.69 -8.38
C MET A 240 -19.66 3.32 -8.03
N ASN A 241 -20.44 2.76 -8.95
CA ASN A 241 -20.99 1.42 -8.86
C ASN A 241 -19.93 0.38 -9.26
N VAL A 242 -18.91 0.24 -8.40
CA VAL A 242 -17.77 -0.65 -8.64
C VAL A 242 -18.15 -2.12 -8.55
N ASN A 243 -17.42 -2.97 -9.28
CA ASN A 243 -17.55 -4.42 -9.20
C ASN A 243 -17.26 -4.91 -7.77
N THR A 244 -18.01 -5.92 -7.32
CA THR A 244 -17.83 -6.50 -5.98
C THR A 244 -17.62 -8.00 -6.02
N ALA A 245 -16.70 -8.49 -5.19
CA ALA A 245 -16.41 -9.91 -4.98
C ALA A 245 -16.34 -10.23 -3.47
N ASP A 246 -16.14 -11.50 -3.10
CA ASP A 246 -16.05 -11.89 -1.68
C ASP A 246 -14.79 -11.33 -1.00
N MET A 247 -13.73 -11.12 -1.78
CA MET A 247 -12.49 -10.47 -1.35
C MET A 247 -12.02 -9.47 -2.41
N PHE A 248 -11.04 -8.63 -2.07
CA PHE A 248 -10.41 -7.76 -3.06
C PHE A 248 -9.68 -8.63 -4.09
N THR A 249 -9.98 -8.44 -5.36
CA THR A 249 -9.35 -9.17 -6.47
C THR A 249 -9.06 -8.24 -7.63
N ILE A 250 -8.03 -8.61 -8.40
CA ILE A 250 -7.73 -8.03 -9.70
C ILE A 250 -8.09 -9.08 -10.75
N ASP A 251 -8.75 -8.67 -11.82
CA ASP A 251 -9.07 -9.55 -12.94
C ASP A 251 -7.80 -9.91 -13.74
N PRO A 252 -7.43 -11.19 -13.86
CA PRO A 252 -6.17 -11.57 -14.53
C PRO A 252 -6.13 -11.25 -16.03
N GLU A 253 -7.26 -11.41 -16.74
CA GLU A 253 -7.34 -11.12 -18.18
C GLU A 253 -7.23 -9.62 -18.43
N GLY A 254 -8.01 -8.83 -17.69
CA GLY A 254 -7.94 -7.39 -17.67
C GLY A 254 -6.55 -6.88 -17.29
N ALA A 255 -5.87 -7.50 -16.32
CA ALA A 255 -4.50 -7.16 -15.98
C ALA A 255 -3.58 -7.35 -17.20
N SER A 256 -3.64 -8.50 -17.89
CA SER A 256 -2.82 -8.76 -19.08
C SER A 256 -3.06 -7.71 -20.17
N MET A 257 -4.34 -7.43 -20.50
CA MET A 257 -4.69 -6.41 -21.49
C MET A 257 -4.22 -5.01 -21.08
N PHE A 258 -4.32 -4.68 -19.79
CA PHE A 258 -3.84 -3.40 -19.28
C PHE A 258 -2.32 -3.24 -19.45
N PHE A 259 -1.54 -4.28 -19.12
CA PHE A 259 -0.08 -4.25 -19.31
C PHE A 259 0.32 -4.14 -20.79
N GLU A 260 -0.44 -4.76 -21.68
CA GLU A 260 -0.19 -4.73 -23.12
C GLU A 260 -0.56 -3.39 -23.78
N PHE A 261 -1.71 -2.81 -23.43
CA PHE A 261 -2.26 -1.67 -24.16
C PHE A 261 -2.18 -0.32 -23.41
N GLU A 262 -2.29 -0.32 -22.08
CA GLU A 262 -2.49 0.92 -21.30
C GLU A 262 -1.25 1.36 -20.50
N LEU A 263 -0.38 0.43 -20.14
CA LEU A 263 0.80 0.69 -19.28
C LEU A 263 1.62 1.89 -19.78
N ASP A 264 2.10 1.83 -21.03
CA ASP A 264 3.02 2.83 -21.55
C ASP A 264 2.34 4.19 -21.68
N ARG A 265 1.10 4.22 -22.16
CA ARG A 265 0.29 5.43 -22.31
C ARG A 265 0.10 6.15 -20.97
N LEU A 266 -0.32 5.43 -19.93
CA LEU A 266 -0.59 6.00 -18.61
C LEU A 266 0.68 6.44 -17.89
N VAL A 267 1.76 5.66 -17.99
CA VAL A 267 3.02 6.06 -17.38
C VAL A 267 3.60 7.29 -18.09
N ASP A 268 3.52 7.40 -19.42
CA ASP A 268 3.99 8.60 -20.13
C ASP A 268 3.11 9.83 -19.84
N GLU A 269 1.81 9.63 -19.66
CA GLU A 269 0.87 10.67 -19.29
C GLU A 269 1.16 11.29 -17.90
N TRP A 270 1.66 10.49 -16.95
CA TRP A 270 1.92 10.94 -15.57
C TRP A 270 3.40 11.18 -15.24
N HIS A 271 4.33 10.53 -15.95
CA HIS A 271 5.77 10.57 -15.66
C HIS A 271 6.63 10.92 -16.88
N GLY A 272 6.04 11.11 -18.06
CA GLY A 272 6.75 11.50 -19.28
C GLY A 272 7.16 12.98 -19.34
N PRO A 273 7.86 13.40 -20.40
CA PRO A 273 8.35 14.78 -20.55
C PRO A 273 7.24 15.84 -20.60
N ALA A 274 6.07 15.45 -21.10
CA ALA A 274 4.85 16.26 -21.15
C ALA A 274 3.85 15.91 -20.03
N ALA A 275 4.29 15.19 -18.99
CA ALA A 275 3.44 14.74 -17.90
C ALA A 275 2.60 15.89 -17.37
N ARG A 276 1.28 15.66 -17.29
CA ARG A 276 0.15 16.58 -17.05
C ARG A 276 0.43 17.83 -16.17
N ARG A 277 1.29 18.74 -16.63
CA ARG A 277 1.54 20.07 -16.05
C ARG A 277 0.25 20.89 -15.82
N PRO A 278 -0.83 20.74 -16.62
CA PRO A 278 -2.08 21.47 -16.40
C PRO A 278 -3.12 20.80 -15.48
N LEU A 279 -2.93 19.57 -14.99
CA LEU A 279 -3.85 18.96 -14.00
C LEU A 279 -3.33 19.05 -12.56
N LEU A 280 -2.05 19.42 -12.40
CA LEU A 280 -1.45 19.87 -11.15
C LEU A 280 -1.81 21.34 -10.84
N ILE A 281 -2.97 21.81 -11.32
CA ILE A 281 -3.52 23.12 -10.97
C ILE A 281 -3.99 23.05 -9.50
N GLU A 282 -3.54 24.02 -8.73
CA GLU A 282 -3.75 24.19 -7.30
C GLU A 282 -5.18 23.84 -6.86
N GLY A 283 -5.33 22.79 -6.03
CA GLY A 283 -6.59 22.41 -5.38
C GLY A 283 -7.16 21.02 -5.74
N HIS A 284 -6.67 20.40 -6.83
CA HIS A 284 -7.03 19.02 -7.19
C HIS A 284 -6.14 18.00 -6.46
N HIS A 285 -6.77 17.07 -5.75
CA HIS A 285 -6.10 15.93 -5.11
C HIS A 285 -5.86 14.83 -6.16
N VAL A 286 -4.67 14.23 -6.19
CA VAL A 286 -4.34 13.14 -7.11
C VAL A 286 -4.55 11.77 -6.49
N ALA A 287 -4.79 11.71 -5.17
CA ALA A 287 -5.22 10.52 -4.48
C ALA A 287 -6.47 9.89 -5.14
N GLY A 288 -6.43 8.57 -5.29
CA GLY A 288 -7.52 7.81 -5.88
C GLY A 288 -7.76 7.95 -7.37
N VAL A 289 -6.97 8.74 -8.13
CA VAL A 289 -7.12 8.79 -9.59
C VAL A 289 -6.90 7.42 -10.22
N GLU A 290 -5.78 6.79 -9.91
CA GLU A 290 -5.43 5.46 -10.42
C GLU A 290 -6.38 4.37 -9.93
N TYR A 291 -6.78 4.38 -8.65
CA TYR A 291 -7.75 3.40 -8.15
C TYR A 291 -9.11 3.51 -8.86
N ARG A 292 -9.61 4.74 -9.06
CA ARG A 292 -10.88 4.97 -9.78
C ARG A 292 -10.77 4.54 -11.24
N PHE A 293 -9.64 4.76 -11.88
CA PHE A 293 -9.37 4.26 -13.23
C PHE A 293 -9.43 2.72 -13.29
N TYR A 294 -8.79 2.02 -12.35
CA TYR A 294 -8.88 0.55 -12.29
C TYR A 294 -10.31 0.07 -12.03
N ALA A 295 -11.05 0.76 -11.17
CA ALA A 295 -12.45 0.45 -10.92
C ALA A 295 -13.32 0.68 -12.17
N SER A 296 -13.09 1.76 -12.91
CA SER A 296 -13.88 2.09 -14.12
C SER A 296 -13.59 1.15 -15.29
N TYR A 297 -12.35 0.67 -15.41
CA TYR A 297 -11.97 -0.34 -16.40
C TYR A 297 -12.40 -1.75 -16.01
N GLY A 298 -12.99 -1.94 -14.82
CA GLY A 298 -13.38 -3.26 -14.32
C GLY A 298 -12.21 -4.14 -13.89
N LEU A 299 -11.00 -3.58 -13.77
CA LEU A 299 -9.77 -4.31 -13.42
C LEU A 299 -9.77 -4.79 -11.97
N LEU A 300 -10.43 -4.07 -11.07
CA LEU A 300 -10.54 -4.45 -9.66
C LEU A 300 -11.97 -4.70 -9.23
N SER A 301 -12.13 -5.66 -8.32
CA SER A 301 -13.37 -5.90 -7.59
C SER A 301 -13.16 -5.65 -6.11
N VAL A 302 -14.06 -4.89 -5.51
CA VAL A 302 -14.04 -4.53 -4.09
C VAL A 302 -14.71 -5.64 -3.26
N ALA A 303 -14.17 -5.93 -2.08
CA ALA A 303 -14.82 -6.86 -1.15
C ALA A 303 -16.22 -6.37 -0.75
N LYS A 304 -17.21 -7.26 -0.77
CA LYS A 304 -18.60 -6.97 -0.36
C LYS A 304 -18.64 -6.26 1.00
N GLY A 305 -19.38 -5.15 1.06
CA GLY A 305 -19.55 -4.36 2.28
C GLY A 305 -18.40 -3.39 2.62
N GLN A 306 -17.28 -3.40 1.87
CA GLN A 306 -16.16 -2.46 2.13
C GLN A 306 -16.29 -1.12 1.39
N LEU A 307 -17.31 -0.95 0.53
CA LEU A 307 -17.45 0.24 -0.33
C LEU A 307 -17.46 1.55 0.48
N SER A 308 -18.28 1.63 1.53
CA SER A 308 -18.37 2.82 2.39
C SER A 308 -17.04 3.15 3.07
N ARG A 309 -16.30 2.12 3.49
CA ARG A 309 -14.98 2.28 4.13
C ARG A 309 -13.95 2.80 3.14
N ILE A 310 -13.97 2.30 1.90
CA ILE A 310 -13.06 2.74 0.84
C ILE A 310 -13.34 4.20 0.48
N ASP A 311 -14.62 4.58 0.31
CA ASP A 311 -15.01 5.98 0.10
C ASP A 311 -14.49 6.90 1.22
N GLU A 312 -14.65 6.49 2.47
CA GLU A 312 -14.15 7.25 3.62
C GLU A 312 -12.63 7.40 3.61
N ILE A 313 -11.89 6.34 3.27
CA ILE A 313 -10.44 6.38 3.12
C ILE A 313 -10.04 7.37 2.02
N PHE A 314 -10.74 7.38 0.88
CA PHE A 314 -10.46 8.33 -0.20
C PHE A 314 -10.65 9.78 0.22
N ARG A 315 -11.79 10.09 0.84
CA ARG A 315 -12.10 11.44 1.32
C ARG A 315 -11.05 11.94 2.30
N ARG A 316 -10.67 11.10 3.25
CA ARG A 316 -9.63 11.39 4.23
C ARG A 316 -8.26 11.56 3.62
N THR A 317 -7.94 10.76 2.62
CA THR A 317 -6.67 10.86 1.90
C THR A 317 -6.62 12.15 1.10
N ALA A 318 -7.69 12.51 0.37
CA ALA A 318 -7.81 13.79 -0.33
C ALA A 318 -7.68 14.99 0.63
N TYR A 319 -8.28 14.90 1.82
CA TYR A 319 -8.16 15.92 2.87
C TYR A 319 -6.72 16.07 3.35
N ARG A 320 -6.07 14.96 3.72
CA ARG A 320 -4.67 14.95 4.16
C ARG A 320 -3.73 15.45 3.08
N GLU A 321 -3.99 15.07 1.84
CA GLU A 321 -3.23 15.50 0.68
C GLU A 321 -3.32 17.03 0.55
N ARG A 322 -4.51 17.65 0.60
CA ARG A 322 -4.63 19.12 0.55
C ARG A 322 -3.85 19.87 1.65
N LEU A 323 -3.65 19.25 2.80
CA LEU A 323 -2.86 19.82 3.91
C LEU A 323 -1.35 19.56 3.82
N GLY A 324 -0.88 18.78 2.85
CA GLY A 324 0.51 18.34 2.76
C GLY A 324 0.89 17.24 3.77
N LEU A 325 -0.11 16.53 4.30
CA LEU A 325 0.05 15.44 5.29
C LEU A 325 0.04 14.04 4.66
N ALA A 326 -0.15 13.97 3.34
CA ALA A 326 -0.12 12.78 2.50
C ALA A 326 0.17 13.20 1.05
N GLY A 327 0.40 12.22 0.17
CA GLY A 327 0.62 12.46 -1.25
C GLY A 327 2.09 12.67 -1.61
N TYR A 328 2.29 13.07 -2.86
CA TYR A 328 3.61 13.31 -3.44
C TYR A 328 4.32 14.53 -2.85
N HIS A 329 3.58 15.45 -2.25
CA HIS A 329 4.06 16.69 -1.61
C HIS A 329 3.98 16.61 -0.08
N TYR A 330 4.04 15.40 0.49
CA TYR A 330 4.16 15.24 1.94
C TYR A 330 5.41 15.96 2.46
N ASP A 331 5.22 16.78 3.50
CA ASP A 331 6.27 17.53 4.16
C ASP A 331 6.30 17.17 5.66
N HIS A 332 7.39 16.52 6.08
CA HIS A 332 7.56 16.06 7.45
C HIS A 332 7.70 17.22 8.45
N ASP A 333 8.45 18.25 8.10
CA ASP A 333 8.73 19.37 9.01
C ASP A 333 7.47 20.20 9.21
N ARG A 334 6.68 20.39 8.14
CA ARG A 334 5.35 20.98 8.24
C ARG A 334 4.41 20.16 9.10
N ALA A 335 4.35 18.83 8.91
CA ALA A 335 3.51 17.96 9.72
C ALA A 335 3.91 17.98 11.20
N MET A 336 5.22 18.02 11.47
CA MET A 336 5.76 18.15 12.82
C MET A 336 5.39 19.51 13.45
N ALA A 337 5.50 20.60 12.69
CA ALA A 337 5.11 21.94 13.15
C ALA A 337 3.61 22.07 13.47
N MET A 338 2.75 21.32 12.77
CA MET A 338 1.30 21.26 13.05
C MET A 338 0.94 20.39 14.26
N SER A 339 1.89 19.60 14.78
CA SER A 339 1.62 18.62 15.83
C SER A 339 1.84 19.16 17.24
N VAL A 340 0.97 18.78 18.18
CA VAL A 340 1.03 19.13 19.61
C VAL A 340 1.20 17.88 20.49
N GLU A 341 1.84 18.03 21.66
CA GLU A 341 2.20 16.90 22.54
C GLU A 341 1.02 16.30 23.29
N ALA A 342 0.00 17.10 23.57
CA ALA A 342 -1.20 16.65 24.23
C ALA A 342 -2.37 16.68 23.25
N SER A 343 -3.08 15.56 23.13
CA SER A 343 -4.49 15.58 22.74
C SER A 343 -5.28 16.20 23.89
N VAL A 344 -5.04 17.48 24.21
CA VAL A 344 -5.95 18.18 25.10
C VAL A 344 -7.28 18.14 24.36
N PRO A 345 -8.36 17.60 24.95
CA PRO A 345 -9.67 17.75 24.38
C PRO A 345 -9.90 19.25 24.30
N ILE A 346 -9.75 19.81 23.09
CA ILE A 346 -10.22 21.16 22.84
C ILE A 346 -11.72 20.97 22.98
N LEU A 347 -12.26 21.38 24.14
CA LEU A 347 -13.71 21.49 24.30
C LEU A 347 -14.17 22.30 23.10
N PRO A 348 -14.99 21.72 22.20
CA PRO A 348 -15.42 22.41 21.00
C PRO A 348 -15.96 23.76 21.44
N SER A 349 -15.54 24.83 20.76
CA SER A 349 -15.98 26.16 21.17
C SER A 349 -17.51 26.16 21.22
N PRO A 350 -18.15 26.95 22.10
CA PRO A 350 -19.62 27.04 22.13
C PRO A 350 -20.21 27.26 20.74
N GLU A 351 -19.51 27.97 19.86
CA GLU A 351 -19.87 28.19 18.46
C GLU A 351 -19.81 26.93 17.59
N GLU A 352 -18.81 26.06 17.75
CA GLU A 352 -18.71 24.78 17.01
C GLU A 352 -19.75 23.75 17.48
N VAL A 353 -20.07 23.73 18.78
CA VAL A 353 -21.17 22.89 19.30
C VAL A 353 -22.51 23.39 18.78
N LEU A 354 -22.69 24.71 18.76
CA LEU A 354 -23.90 25.34 18.23
C LEU A 354 -24.01 25.15 16.71
N SER A 355 -22.91 25.20 15.96
CA SER A 355 -22.91 24.98 14.51
C SER A 355 -23.26 23.53 14.17
N LYS A 356 -22.67 22.55 14.87
CA LYS A 356 -23.05 21.14 14.75
C LYS A 356 -24.51 20.88 15.09
N ARG A 357 -25.01 21.41 16.21
CA ARG A 357 -26.44 21.30 16.58
C ARG A 357 -27.34 21.96 15.54
N ARG A 358 -26.97 23.13 15.01
CA ARG A 358 -27.72 23.80 13.94
C ARG A 358 -27.73 22.97 12.66
N ALA A 359 -26.61 22.36 12.29
CA ALA A 359 -26.52 21.48 11.13
C ALA A 359 -27.39 20.22 11.29
N GLU A 360 -27.35 19.55 12.45
CA GLU A 360 -28.21 18.39 12.75
C GLU A 360 -29.70 18.75 12.72
N VAL A 361 -30.10 19.85 13.37
CA VAL A 361 -31.49 20.31 13.39
C VAL A 361 -31.97 20.70 12.00
N THR A 362 -31.11 21.31 11.19
CA THR A 362 -31.42 21.67 9.79
C THR A 362 -31.56 20.41 8.93
N GLY A 363 -30.67 19.43 9.10
CA GLY A 363 -30.74 18.13 8.43
C GLY A 363 -32.02 17.36 8.79
N LEU A 364 -32.40 17.32 10.08
CA LEU A 364 -33.65 16.71 10.55
C LEU A 364 -34.90 17.41 10.00
N ARG A 365 -34.89 18.74 9.92
CA ARG A 365 -35.99 19.52 9.32
C ARG A 365 -36.11 19.29 7.82
N ALA A 366 -34.99 19.23 7.11
CA ALA A 366 -34.97 18.91 5.68
C ALA A 366 -35.45 17.48 5.41
N PHE A 367 -35.09 16.51 6.27
CA PHE A 367 -35.57 15.13 6.19
C PHE A 367 -37.08 15.03 6.42
N LYS A 368 -37.62 15.67 7.46
CA LYS A 368 -39.07 15.69 7.73
C LYS A 368 -39.88 16.33 6.60
N ARG A 369 -39.34 17.36 5.94
CA ARG A 369 -39.99 18.00 4.77
C ARG A 369 -40.00 17.15 3.50
N ARG A 370 -39.17 16.11 3.39
CA ARG A 370 -39.18 15.16 2.26
C ARG A 370 -40.08 13.94 2.51
N LEU A 371 -40.57 13.78 3.74
CA LEU A 371 -41.47 12.68 4.14
C LEU A 371 -42.96 13.10 4.17
N LEU A 372 -43.23 14.41 4.09
CA LEU A 372 -44.53 14.99 3.75
C LEU A 372 -44.52 15.27 2.25
#